data_AF-A0A7C2ALJ3-F1
#
_entry.id   AF-A0A7C2ALJ3-F1
#
_cell.length_a   1.000
_cell.length_b   1.000
_cell.length_c   1.000
_cell.angle_alpha   90.00
_cell.angle_beta   90.00
_cell.angle_gamma   90.00
#
_symmetry.space_group_name_H-M   'P 1'
#
loop_
_entity.id
_entity.type
_entity.pdbx_description
1 polymer ?
#
loop_
_entity_poly.entity_id
_entity_poly.type
_entity_poly.pdbx_seq_one_letter_code
_entity_poly.pdbx_strand_id
1 'polypeptide(L)'
;MKNFNPKQILVETLEKQYQVESIRGKDVIALNSKAILYVRYNKNAGSTKNLLGKFWFGITKSEYDKYADENLFIVCACVFAPSQIDYLIFPSDRFEEIKRDIKLQSGQWKFNLLKINDKRYYLQIPHKGRYNVTEFLNYFDFTPKEFRKGYSPKLGEFKPMVTKKEESIVPPKEAMNLEDELLLTSKDSSKPKNFEIALEKFFNEIGFSARRIGGPGETDVLIFEPVRFIVDGKSTKTDSKSSINFTRIKRHMKENNAEFMVVVSVGFDPAVGRDAEMEGATLIDVQTLITILKIHREYVLSPFDYIEILKQPGMITDEKLSLLQEKTEYQNNMLIKSLILLENLDFTPRNIDEIKGRIDLYCEQKQMPMIGKREIEKLLIFLSHDLLRIVNQEDGKYSLRFTLSLSKEKLKNTIRRLCTESLELKR
;
A
#
# COMPACT_ATOMS: atom_id res chain seq x y z
N MET A 1 14.75 36.27 12.86
CA MET A 1 14.41 34.87 12.46
C MET A 1 13.55 34.27 13.54
N LYS A 2 12.28 33.93 13.28
CA LYS A 2 11.40 33.30 14.27
C LYS A 2 12.01 31.97 14.73
N ASN A 3 12.01 31.74 16.03
CA ASN A 3 12.64 30.58 16.66
C ASN A 3 11.89 29.29 16.25
N PHE A 4 12.49 28.49 15.36
CA PHE A 4 11.88 27.28 14.83
C PHE A 4 11.79 26.17 15.91
N ASN A 5 10.58 25.83 16.34
CA ASN A 5 10.33 24.80 17.35
C ASN A 5 9.39 23.70 16.78
N PRO A 6 9.92 22.51 16.44
CA PRO A 6 9.14 21.38 15.93
C PRO A 6 7.95 20.98 16.81
N LYS A 7 8.11 21.08 18.14
CA LYS A 7 7.03 20.77 19.08
C LYS A 7 5.90 21.79 19.00
N GLN A 8 6.22 23.06 18.76
CA GLN A 8 5.22 24.11 18.55
C GLN A 8 4.37 23.84 17.31
N ILE A 9 5.00 23.44 16.20
CA ILE A 9 4.29 23.13 14.95
C ILE A 9 3.35 21.94 15.13
N LEU A 10 3.78 20.91 15.85
CA LEU A 10 2.91 19.78 16.20
C LEU A 10 1.71 20.24 17.02
N VAL A 11 1.94 21.04 18.07
CA VAL A 11 0.86 21.59 18.92
C VAL A 11 -0.12 22.42 18.08
N GLU A 12 0.36 23.37 17.28
CA GLU A 12 -0.48 24.20 16.38
C GLU A 12 -1.25 23.36 15.35
N THR A 13 -0.71 22.21 14.94
CA THR A 13 -1.39 21.28 14.04
C THR A 13 -2.50 20.53 14.77
N LEU A 14 -2.23 20.07 15.99
CA LEU A 14 -3.19 19.33 16.82
C LEU A 14 -4.33 20.23 17.34
N GLU A 15 -4.05 21.49 17.66
CA GLU A 15 -5.04 22.49 18.10
C GLU A 15 -6.16 22.72 17.08
N LYS A 16 -5.94 22.40 15.80
CA LYS A 16 -6.99 22.45 14.77
C LYS A 16 -8.06 21.38 14.93
N GLN A 17 -7.79 20.31 15.68
CA GLN A 17 -8.64 19.12 15.78
C GLN A 17 -8.94 18.73 17.24
N TYR A 18 -8.11 19.14 18.19
CA TYR A 18 -8.17 18.76 19.60
C TYR A 18 -7.99 20.00 20.48
N GLN A 19 -8.65 20.03 21.64
CA GLN A 19 -8.23 20.90 22.74
C GLN A 19 -6.92 20.32 23.29
N VAL A 20 -5.85 21.10 23.17
CA VAL A 20 -4.51 20.72 23.62
C VAL A 20 -4.23 21.39 24.95
N GLU A 21 -3.92 20.59 25.96
CA GLU A 21 -3.51 21.08 27.28
C GLU A 21 -2.05 20.74 27.55
N SER A 22 -1.28 21.73 27.98
CA SER A 22 0.13 21.53 28.36
C SER A 22 0.20 20.91 29.75
N ILE A 23 0.65 19.65 29.85
CA ILE A 23 0.96 19.02 31.14
C ILE A 23 2.37 19.42 31.59
N ARG A 24 3.34 19.36 30.67
CA ARG A 24 4.71 19.83 30.92
C ARG A 24 5.28 20.48 29.67
N GLY A 25 5.04 21.78 29.53
CA GLY A 25 5.46 22.54 28.36
C GLY A 25 4.96 21.88 27.07
N LYS A 26 5.86 21.65 26.11
CA LYS A 26 5.53 20.99 24.83
C LYS A 26 6.06 19.57 24.75
N ASP A 27 6.50 19.03 25.88
CA ASP A 27 7.09 17.70 25.98
C ASP A 27 6.03 16.68 26.33
N VAL A 28 5.07 17.06 27.17
CA VAL A 28 3.91 16.24 27.48
C VAL A 28 2.66 17.11 27.38
N ILE A 29 1.75 16.69 26.51
CA ILE A 29 0.49 17.38 26.25
C ILE A 29 -0.67 16.39 26.33
N ALA A 30 -1.83 16.84 26.78
CA ALA A 30 -3.08 16.10 26.74
C ALA A 30 -3.96 16.59 25.59
N LEU A 31 -4.70 15.67 24.98
CA LEU A 31 -5.73 15.94 23.99
C LEU A 31 -7.11 15.58 24.57
N ASN A 32 -8.02 16.56 24.68
CA ASN A 32 -9.45 16.37 25.04
C ASN A 32 -9.71 15.36 26.18
N SER A 33 -8.92 15.36 27.27
CA SER A 33 -8.96 14.42 28.42
C SER A 33 -8.77 12.93 28.11
N LYS A 34 -8.49 12.55 26.85
CA LYS A 34 -8.53 11.15 26.40
C LYS A 34 -7.21 10.61 25.87
N ALA A 35 -6.20 11.44 25.60
CA ALA A 35 -4.90 10.97 25.14
C ALA A 35 -3.76 11.83 25.69
N ILE A 36 -2.64 11.21 26.01
CA ILE A 36 -1.42 11.89 26.43
C ILE A 36 -0.34 11.68 25.37
N LEU A 37 0.29 12.74 24.90
CA LEU A 37 1.40 12.67 23.95
C LEU A 37 2.71 13.03 24.65
N TYR A 38 3.65 12.08 24.68
CA TYR A 38 5.03 12.33 25.07
C TYR A 38 5.88 12.63 23.82
N VAL A 39 6.15 13.92 23.60
CA VAL A 39 6.77 14.43 22.39
C VAL A 39 8.28 14.59 22.55
N ARG A 40 9.02 13.91 21.67
CA ARG A 40 10.47 14.08 21.47
C ARG A 40 10.72 14.50 20.03
N TYR A 41 11.73 15.33 19.83
CA TYR A 41 12.18 15.67 18.47
C TYR A 41 13.68 15.48 18.36
N ASN A 42 14.13 15.23 17.14
CA ASN A 42 15.53 15.23 16.79
C ASN A 42 15.69 15.87 15.40
N LYS A 43 16.66 16.78 15.26
CA LYS A 43 17.04 17.34 13.96
C LYS A 43 18.07 16.40 13.35
N ASN A 44 17.92 16.10 12.06
CA ASN A 44 18.85 15.24 11.33
C ASN A 44 20.30 15.68 11.61
N ALA A 45 21.09 14.82 12.27
CA ALA A 45 22.40 15.21 12.80
C ALA A 45 23.56 15.07 11.79
N GLY A 46 23.27 14.75 10.52
CA GLY A 46 24.28 14.39 9.54
C GLY A 46 24.59 15.45 8.48
N SER A 47 25.78 16.04 8.53
CA SER A 47 26.39 16.79 7.40
C SER A 47 27.09 15.87 6.37
N THR A 48 27.06 14.55 6.58
CA THR A 48 27.69 13.53 5.71
C THR A 48 26.65 12.54 5.16
N LYS A 49 26.87 12.05 3.92
CA LYS A 49 25.98 11.10 3.20
C LYS A 49 25.56 9.87 4.02
N ASN A 50 26.37 9.45 5.00
CA ASN A 50 26.13 8.25 5.83
C ASN A 50 25.25 8.47 7.07
N LEU A 51 24.92 9.73 7.39
CA LEU A 51 24.11 10.12 8.55
C LEU A 51 22.74 10.73 8.18
N LEU A 52 22.51 10.99 6.88
CA LEU A 52 21.22 11.43 6.36
C LEU A 52 20.12 10.41 6.69
N GLY A 53 19.03 10.91 7.29
CA GLY A 53 17.87 10.09 7.66
C GLY A 53 17.99 9.35 9.00
N LYS A 54 19.02 9.64 9.81
CA LYS A 54 19.16 9.07 11.17
C LYS A 54 18.71 10.05 12.24
N PHE A 55 17.87 9.58 13.15
CA PHE A 55 17.31 10.37 14.24
C PHE A 55 17.45 9.65 15.58
N TRP A 56 17.94 10.34 16.59
CA TRP A 56 18.18 9.77 17.93
C TRP A 56 17.09 10.18 18.90
N PHE A 57 16.48 9.18 19.55
CA PHE A 57 15.45 9.40 20.54
C PHE A 57 15.79 8.70 21.86
N GLY A 58 15.32 9.31 22.95
CA GLY A 58 15.41 8.78 24.30
C GLY A 58 14.09 9.01 25.00
N ILE A 59 13.46 7.93 25.45
CA ILE A 59 12.20 7.95 26.20
C ILE A 59 12.54 7.72 27.66
N THR A 60 12.28 8.73 28.50
CA THR A 60 12.58 8.65 29.94
C THR A 60 11.60 7.71 30.64
N LYS A 61 12.13 6.75 31.40
CA LYS A 61 11.35 5.76 32.14
C LYS A 61 10.35 6.42 33.10
N SER A 62 10.81 7.37 33.91
CA SER A 62 9.94 8.05 34.88
C SER A 62 8.78 8.81 34.23
N GLU A 63 8.96 9.33 33.00
CA GLU A 63 7.88 10.00 32.28
C GLU A 63 6.91 9.00 31.66
N TYR A 64 7.44 7.93 31.07
CA TYR A 64 6.63 6.89 30.46
C TYR A 64 5.76 6.20 31.52
N ASP A 65 6.37 5.75 32.62
CA ASP A 65 5.68 5.00 33.68
C ASP A 65 4.57 5.84 34.34
N LYS A 66 4.67 7.17 34.34
CA LYS A 66 3.64 8.07 34.90
C LYS A 66 2.31 8.01 34.15
N TYR A 67 2.34 7.78 32.84
CA TYR A 67 1.16 7.80 31.98
C TYR A 67 0.95 6.48 31.23
N ALA A 68 1.73 5.44 31.53
CA ALA A 68 1.69 4.17 30.79
C ALA A 68 0.31 3.48 30.88
N ASP A 69 -0.37 3.65 32.01
CA ASP A 69 -1.72 3.14 32.27
C ASP A 69 -2.82 4.04 31.67
N GLU A 70 -2.45 5.21 31.15
CA GLU A 70 -3.33 6.10 30.41
C GLU A 70 -3.25 5.82 28.90
N ASN A 71 -4.04 6.52 28.08
CA ASN A 71 -3.96 6.43 26.62
C ASN A 71 -2.76 7.24 26.08
N LEU A 72 -1.55 6.78 26.43
CA LEU A 72 -0.28 7.41 26.09
C LEU A 72 0.18 7.06 24.67
N PHE A 73 0.76 8.06 24.01
CA PHE A 73 1.48 7.91 22.76
C PHE A 73 2.85 8.56 22.84
N ILE A 74 3.86 7.90 22.29
CA ILE A 74 5.20 8.45 22.12
C ILE A 74 5.30 9.03 20.73
N VAL A 75 5.58 10.33 20.65
CA VAL A 75 5.70 11.04 19.38
C VAL A 75 7.18 11.35 19.12
N CYS A 76 7.72 10.79 18.05
CA CYS A 76 9.07 11.02 17.57
C CYS A 76 9.03 11.93 16.33
N ALA A 77 9.28 13.22 16.51
CA ALA A 77 9.38 14.19 15.42
C ALA A 77 10.77 14.14 14.77
N CYS A 78 10.82 13.61 13.55
CA CYS A 78 12.00 13.53 12.69
C CYS A 78 12.09 14.79 11.82
N VAL A 79 12.99 15.71 12.17
CA VAL A 79 13.02 17.05 11.57
C VAL A 79 14.10 17.14 10.49
N PHE A 80 13.67 17.34 9.25
CA PHE A 80 14.54 17.53 8.09
C PHE A 80 14.78 19.02 7.80
N ALA A 81 13.70 19.80 7.80
CA ALA A 81 13.70 21.24 7.57
C ALA A 81 12.52 21.90 8.30
N PRO A 82 12.44 23.24 8.39
CA PRO A 82 11.36 23.91 9.11
C PRO A 82 9.93 23.55 8.68
N SER A 83 9.73 23.23 7.41
CA SER A 83 8.45 22.80 6.84
C SER A 83 8.37 21.29 6.57
N GLN A 84 9.39 20.52 6.95
CA GLN A 84 9.50 19.09 6.63
C GLN A 84 9.81 18.29 7.90
N ILE A 85 8.75 17.80 8.53
CA ILE A 85 8.79 17.01 9.76
C ILE A 85 7.93 15.77 9.57
N ASP A 86 8.53 14.61 9.79
CA ASP A 86 7.82 13.33 9.83
C ASP A 86 7.59 12.95 11.30
N TYR A 87 6.36 12.58 11.67
CA TYR A 87 6.04 12.18 13.04
C TYR A 87 5.84 10.66 13.09
N LEU A 88 6.67 9.94 13.86
CA LEU A 88 6.36 8.55 14.19
C LEU A 88 5.66 8.50 15.53
N ILE A 89 4.42 8.01 15.54
CA ILE A 89 3.52 8.06 16.69
C ILE A 89 3.26 6.63 17.14
N PHE A 90 3.83 6.25 18.28
CA PHE A 90 3.72 4.91 18.84
C PHE A 90 2.70 4.92 19.99
N PRO A 91 1.57 4.21 19.87
CA PRO A 91 0.74 3.87 21.03
C PRO A 91 1.57 3.19 22.12
N SER A 92 1.26 3.46 23.39
CA SER A 92 2.03 2.93 24.53
C SER A 92 2.16 1.41 24.51
N ASP A 93 1.11 0.69 24.12
CA ASP A 93 1.10 -0.77 24.03
C ASP A 93 2.01 -1.32 22.93
N ARG A 94 2.06 -0.64 21.78
CA ARG A 94 3.02 -0.98 20.70
C ARG A 94 4.44 -0.61 21.05
N PHE A 95 4.63 0.52 21.74
CA PHE A 95 5.96 0.87 22.22
C PHE A 95 6.45 -0.12 23.27
N GLU A 96 5.56 -0.67 24.12
CA GLU A 96 5.92 -1.67 25.12
C GLU A 96 6.54 -2.93 24.48
N GLU A 97 6.04 -3.35 23.32
CA GLU A 97 6.63 -4.45 22.53
C GLU A 97 8.08 -4.14 22.12
N ILE A 98 8.33 -2.95 21.60
CA ILE A 98 9.66 -2.50 21.16
C ILE A 98 10.60 -2.31 22.37
N LYS A 99 10.07 -1.73 23.44
CA LYS A 99 10.79 -1.36 24.66
C LYS A 99 11.46 -2.55 25.32
N ARG A 100 10.85 -3.74 25.24
CA ARG A 100 11.42 -5.01 25.75
C ARG A 100 12.79 -5.31 25.17
N ASP A 101 13.06 -4.84 23.96
CA ASP A 101 14.33 -5.08 23.28
C ASP A 101 15.37 -3.98 23.48
N ILE A 102 14.98 -2.84 24.04
CA ILE A 102 15.85 -1.68 24.25
C ILE A 102 16.38 -1.71 25.69
N LYS A 103 17.71 -1.75 25.84
CA LYS A 103 18.33 -1.67 27.16
C LYS A 103 18.11 -0.27 27.76
N LEU A 104 17.63 -0.23 29.01
CA LEU A 104 17.51 1.01 29.76
C LEU A 104 18.92 1.53 30.12
N GLN A 105 19.23 2.77 29.73
CA GLN A 105 20.51 3.42 30.00
C GLN A 105 20.28 4.85 30.51
N SER A 106 20.84 5.18 31.67
CA SER A 106 20.66 6.50 32.31
C SER A 106 19.18 6.90 32.45
N GLY A 107 18.32 5.93 32.81
CA GLY A 107 16.88 6.14 32.96
C GLY A 107 16.11 6.35 31.65
N GLN A 108 16.71 6.09 30.48
CA GLN A 108 16.07 6.24 29.17
C GLN A 108 16.18 4.99 28.31
N TRP A 109 15.13 4.69 27.54
CA TRP A 109 15.21 3.76 26.41
C TRP A 109 15.68 4.54 25.18
N LYS A 110 16.91 4.27 24.74
CA LYS A 110 17.56 4.97 23.62
C LYS A 110 17.52 4.11 22.36
N PHE A 111 17.08 4.71 21.25
CA PHE A 111 16.99 4.04 19.95
C PHE A 111 17.16 5.05 18.82
N ASN A 112 17.38 4.53 17.61
CA ASN A 112 17.48 5.35 16.40
C ASN A 112 16.27 5.09 15.49
N LEU A 113 15.75 6.13 14.87
CA LEU A 113 14.89 5.99 13.69
C LEU A 113 15.72 6.24 12.44
N LEU A 114 15.60 5.35 11.47
CA LEU A 114 16.28 5.40 10.18
C LEU A 114 15.25 5.55 9.06
N LYS A 115 15.30 6.64 8.33
CA LYS A 115 14.62 6.80 7.04
C LYS A 115 15.52 6.25 5.94
N ILE A 116 15.08 5.19 5.26
CA ILE A 116 15.86 4.56 4.17
C ILE A 116 15.46 5.17 2.81
N ASN A 117 14.20 5.56 2.67
CA ASN A 117 13.66 6.30 1.52
C ASN A 117 12.40 7.06 1.95
N ASP A 118 11.73 7.74 1.01
CA ASP A 118 10.56 8.58 1.30
C ASP A 118 9.37 7.87 1.95
N LYS A 119 9.34 6.53 1.91
CA LYS A 119 8.20 5.73 2.36
C LYS A 119 8.53 4.72 3.45
N ARG A 120 9.77 4.62 3.95
CA ARG A 120 10.18 3.54 4.87
C ARG A 120 11.01 4.00 6.06
N TYR A 121 10.52 3.64 7.25
CA TYR A 121 11.17 3.88 8.53
C TYR A 121 11.52 2.58 9.25
N TYR A 122 12.71 2.55 9.82
CA TYR A 122 13.16 1.48 10.72
C TYR A 122 13.53 2.04 12.08
N LEU A 123 13.09 1.36 13.13
CA LEU A 123 13.62 1.58 14.48
C LEU A 123 14.80 0.64 14.68
N GLN A 124 15.99 1.21 14.81
CA GLN A 124 17.22 0.46 15.05
C GLN A 124 17.57 0.48 16.54
N ILE A 125 17.78 -0.71 17.07
CA ILE A 125 18.32 -0.94 18.41
C ILE A 125 19.82 -1.20 18.26
N PRO A 126 20.69 -0.35 18.84
CA PRO A 126 22.14 -0.50 18.71
C PRO A 126 22.60 -1.91 19.05
N HIS A 127 23.42 -2.50 18.18
CA HIS A 127 24.02 -3.84 18.32
C HIS A 127 23.04 -5.02 18.37
N LYS A 128 21.73 -4.81 18.23
CA LYS A 128 20.73 -5.88 18.26
C LYS A 128 20.10 -6.12 16.90
N GLY A 129 19.58 -5.08 16.26
CA GLY A 129 18.80 -5.22 15.03
C GLY A 129 17.87 -4.05 14.75
N ARG A 130 16.85 -4.29 13.92
CA ARG A 130 15.89 -3.26 13.52
C ARG A 130 14.47 -3.80 13.35
N TYR A 131 13.50 -2.95 13.65
CA TYR A 131 12.07 -3.13 13.39
C TYR A 131 11.64 -2.25 12.21
N ASN A 132 10.78 -2.76 11.33
CA ASN A 132 10.06 -1.87 10.40
C ASN A 132 8.92 -1.18 11.16
N VAL A 133 8.94 0.14 11.18
CA VAL A 133 7.99 0.99 11.92
C VAL A 133 7.28 1.98 11.01
N THR A 134 7.23 1.68 9.71
CA THR A 134 6.63 2.55 8.69
C THR A 134 5.15 2.83 8.96
N GLU A 135 4.42 1.85 9.50
CA GLU A 135 2.98 1.99 9.82
C GLU A 135 2.69 3.05 10.89
N PHE A 136 3.68 3.45 11.69
CA PHE A 136 3.55 4.48 12.73
C PHE A 136 3.78 5.89 12.18
N LEU A 137 4.17 6.04 10.91
CA LEU A 137 4.38 7.33 10.27
C LEU A 137 3.06 8.09 10.13
N ASN A 138 3.00 9.25 10.78
CA ASN A 138 1.88 10.18 10.80
C ASN A 138 0.55 9.53 11.26
N TYR A 139 0.64 8.56 12.19
CA TYR A 139 -0.54 7.89 12.77
C TYR A 139 -1.24 8.78 13.82
N PHE A 140 -2.15 9.65 13.37
CA PHE A 140 -2.88 10.61 14.23
C PHE A 140 -4.24 10.09 14.73
N ASP A 141 -4.37 8.79 15.02
CA ASP A 141 -5.55 8.23 15.70
C ASP A 141 -5.26 8.06 17.19
N PHE A 142 -5.79 9.02 17.97
CA PHE A 142 -5.61 9.07 19.43
C PHE A 142 -6.76 8.41 20.21
N THR A 143 -7.60 7.63 19.55
CA THR A 143 -8.70 6.91 20.20
C THR A 143 -8.15 5.94 21.26
N PRO A 144 -8.77 5.81 22.45
CA PRO A 144 -8.34 4.82 23.44
C PRO A 144 -8.41 3.40 22.89
N LYS A 145 -7.50 2.53 23.32
CA LYS A 145 -7.32 1.17 22.80
C LYS A 145 -8.63 0.37 22.74
N GLU A 146 -9.44 0.44 23.79
CA GLU A 146 -10.73 -0.22 23.94
C GLU A 146 -11.79 0.23 22.91
N PHE A 147 -11.64 1.42 22.33
CA PHE A 147 -12.53 1.93 21.29
C PHE A 147 -11.94 1.87 19.88
N ARG A 148 -10.69 1.42 19.71
CA ARG A 148 -10.07 1.21 18.39
C ARG A 148 -10.64 -0.04 17.73
N LYS A 149 -11.82 0.07 17.13
CA LYS A 149 -12.42 -1.00 16.28
C LYS A 149 -11.86 -1.01 14.84
N GLY A 150 -10.86 -0.18 14.54
CA GLY A 150 -10.28 0.02 13.22
C GLY A 150 -8.82 -0.46 13.12
N TYR A 151 -8.07 0.19 12.23
CA TYR A 151 -6.65 -0.08 12.00
C TYR A 151 -5.79 0.35 13.20
N SER A 152 -4.91 -0.55 13.64
CA SER A 152 -3.86 -0.27 14.62
C SER A 152 -2.53 -0.62 13.96
N PRO A 153 -1.54 0.30 13.94
CA PRO A 153 -0.26 0.05 13.32
C PRO A 153 0.43 -1.12 14.01
N LYS A 154 0.97 -2.04 13.21
CA LYS A 154 1.69 -3.22 13.67
C LYS A 154 3.18 -2.99 13.57
N LEU A 155 3.89 -3.57 14.54
CA LEU A 155 5.35 -3.65 14.50
C LEU A 155 5.73 -4.71 13.45
N GLY A 156 6.59 -4.35 12.50
CA GLY A 156 7.14 -5.33 11.57
C GLY A 156 8.09 -6.32 12.26
N GLU A 157 8.51 -7.37 11.57
CA GLU A 157 9.42 -8.37 12.16
C GLU A 157 10.78 -7.78 12.59
N PHE A 158 11.30 -8.28 13.70
CA PHE A 158 12.64 -7.93 14.17
C PHE A 158 13.70 -8.57 13.27
N LYS A 159 14.56 -7.74 12.67
CA LYS A 159 15.70 -8.19 11.87
C LYS A 159 16.99 -8.04 12.68
N PRO A 160 17.62 -9.13 13.15
CA PRO A 160 18.85 -9.05 13.92
C PRO A 160 20.01 -8.47 13.10
N MET A 161 20.95 -7.82 13.77
CA MET A 161 22.14 -7.26 13.14
C MET A 161 23.15 -8.40 12.90
N VAL A 162 23.27 -8.86 11.65
CA VAL A 162 24.27 -9.88 11.28
C VAL A 162 25.67 -9.25 11.37
N THR A 163 26.53 -9.79 12.23
CA THR A 163 27.94 -9.40 12.33
C THR A 163 28.65 -9.70 11.01
N LYS A 164 29.24 -8.65 10.42
CA LYS A 164 30.03 -8.67 9.19
C LYS A 164 30.91 -9.92 9.05
N LYS A 165 30.56 -10.80 8.10
CA LYS A 165 31.49 -11.45 7.18
C LYS A 165 30.81 -11.55 5.82
N GLU A 166 31.44 -10.90 4.83
CA GLU A 166 31.17 -10.99 3.40
C GLU A 166 29.79 -10.56 2.90
N GLU A 167 29.52 -9.25 2.97
CA GLU A 167 28.86 -8.59 1.85
C GLU A 167 29.94 -7.80 1.12
N SER A 168 30.48 -8.41 0.06
CA SER A 168 31.17 -7.67 -1.00
C SER A 168 30.25 -6.53 -1.42
N ILE A 169 30.73 -5.29 -1.21
CA ILE A 169 30.12 -4.09 -1.77
C ILE A 169 30.29 -4.19 -3.28
N VAL A 170 29.37 -4.88 -3.94
CA VAL A 170 29.07 -4.60 -5.33
C VAL A 170 28.29 -3.28 -5.27
N PRO A 171 28.77 -2.21 -5.92
CA PRO A 171 27.96 -0.99 -6.04
C PRO A 171 26.60 -1.40 -6.62
N PRO A 172 25.47 -0.80 -6.19
CA PRO A 172 24.18 -1.18 -6.71
C PRO A 172 24.20 -0.95 -8.21
N LYS A 173 24.32 -2.04 -8.98
CA LYS A 173 23.86 -2.09 -10.36
C LYS A 173 22.43 -1.60 -10.25
N GLU A 174 22.11 -0.48 -10.89
CA GLU A 174 20.77 0.10 -10.87
C GLU A 174 19.76 -1.05 -10.92
N ALA A 175 18.92 -1.16 -9.89
CA ALA A 175 17.96 -2.24 -9.84
C ALA A 175 17.07 -2.08 -11.07
N MET A 176 17.29 -2.93 -12.06
CA MET A 176 16.51 -2.99 -13.28
C MET A 176 15.04 -3.07 -12.87
N ASN A 177 14.22 -2.17 -13.38
CA ASN A 177 12.78 -2.23 -13.12
C ASN A 177 12.21 -3.52 -13.75
N LEU A 178 11.04 -3.94 -13.27
CA LEU A 178 10.46 -5.21 -13.70
C LEU A 178 10.12 -5.22 -15.20
N GLU A 179 9.77 -4.06 -15.77
CA GLU A 179 9.49 -3.88 -17.18
C GLU A 179 10.71 -4.23 -18.06
N ASP A 180 11.87 -3.67 -17.73
CA ASP A 180 13.13 -3.92 -18.40
C ASP A 180 13.59 -5.37 -18.19
N GLU A 181 13.36 -5.92 -16.98
CA GLU A 181 13.67 -7.32 -16.66
C GLU A 181 12.85 -8.29 -17.53
N LEU A 182 11.54 -8.07 -17.67
CA LEU A 182 10.65 -8.88 -18.52
C LEU A 182 11.07 -8.82 -19.99
N LEU A 183 11.37 -7.62 -20.50
CA LEU A 183 11.76 -7.43 -21.90
C LEU A 183 13.11 -8.08 -22.23
N LEU A 184 14.12 -7.87 -21.38
CA LEU A 184 15.46 -8.40 -21.65
C LEU A 184 15.53 -9.92 -21.49
N THR A 185 14.87 -10.47 -20.48
CA THR A 185 14.92 -11.91 -20.20
C THR A 185 14.08 -12.72 -21.18
N SER A 186 12.98 -12.17 -21.70
CA SER A 186 12.21 -12.81 -22.77
C SER A 186 13.00 -12.94 -24.08
N LYS A 187 13.93 -12.01 -24.38
CA LYS A 187 14.82 -12.11 -25.54
C LYS A 187 16.06 -12.99 -25.32
N ASP A 188 16.38 -13.34 -24.08
CA ASP A 188 17.54 -14.17 -23.74
C ASP A 188 17.20 -15.67 -23.72
N SER A 189 17.23 -16.29 -24.90
CA SER A 189 17.02 -17.74 -25.04
C SER A 189 18.12 -18.59 -24.40
N SER A 190 19.25 -18.01 -23.98
CA SER A 190 20.35 -18.74 -23.34
C SER A 190 20.14 -18.94 -21.83
N LYS A 191 19.25 -18.13 -21.23
CA LYS A 191 18.93 -18.15 -19.79
C LYS A 191 17.41 -18.09 -19.56
N PRO A 192 16.65 -19.09 -20.02
CA PRO A 192 15.18 -19.11 -19.91
C PRO A 192 14.69 -18.94 -18.46
N LYS A 193 15.42 -19.49 -17.48
CA LYS A 193 15.13 -19.34 -16.04
C LYS A 193 15.00 -17.90 -15.57
N ASN A 194 15.71 -16.96 -16.19
CA ASN A 194 15.60 -15.55 -15.81
C ASN A 194 14.23 -14.97 -16.20
N PHE A 195 13.66 -15.44 -17.31
CA PHE A 195 12.31 -15.03 -17.72
C PHE A 195 11.26 -15.61 -16.78
N GLU A 196 11.42 -16.87 -16.36
CA GLU A 196 10.55 -17.50 -15.35
C GLU A 196 10.55 -16.72 -14.02
N ILE A 197 11.72 -16.23 -13.56
CA ILE A 197 11.84 -15.37 -12.38
C ILE A 197 11.08 -14.05 -12.57
N ALA A 198 11.20 -13.43 -13.74
CA ALA A 198 10.52 -12.17 -14.05
C ALA A 198 8.99 -12.35 -14.08
N LEU A 199 8.50 -13.48 -14.63
CA LEU A 199 7.08 -13.82 -14.64
C LEU A 199 6.54 -14.07 -13.23
N GLU A 200 7.27 -14.81 -12.38
CA GLU A 200 6.90 -15.02 -10.98
C GLU A 200 6.77 -13.67 -10.23
N LYS A 201 7.70 -12.74 -10.44
CA LYS A 201 7.64 -11.40 -9.86
C LYS A 201 6.41 -10.63 -10.36
N PHE A 202 6.14 -10.66 -11.67
CA PHE A 202 5.00 -9.98 -12.27
C PHE A 202 3.67 -10.44 -11.68
N PHE A 203 3.41 -11.75 -11.64
CA PHE A 203 2.14 -12.26 -11.12
C PHE A 203 1.97 -11.99 -9.62
N ASN A 204 3.05 -12.08 -8.84
CA ASN A 204 3.03 -11.67 -7.43
C ASN A 204 2.76 -10.17 -7.26
N GLU A 205 3.29 -9.32 -8.16
CA GLU A 205 3.09 -7.87 -8.08
C GLU A 205 1.65 -7.46 -8.37
N ILE A 206 0.98 -8.09 -9.36
CA ILE A 206 -0.42 -7.80 -9.69
C ILE A 206 -1.43 -8.52 -8.78
N GLY A 207 -0.96 -9.16 -7.70
CA GLY A 207 -1.78 -9.66 -6.59
C GLY A 207 -2.11 -11.16 -6.63
N PHE A 208 -1.51 -11.96 -7.52
CA PHE A 208 -1.65 -13.42 -7.48
C PHE A 208 -0.65 -14.06 -6.52
N SER A 209 -1.00 -15.22 -5.96
CA SER A 209 -0.02 -16.08 -5.26
C SER A 209 0.70 -16.94 -6.29
N ALA A 210 1.90 -16.53 -6.69
CA ALA A 210 2.66 -17.16 -7.78
C ALA A 210 3.95 -17.81 -7.27
N ARG A 211 4.25 -19.01 -7.76
CA ARG A 211 5.53 -19.68 -7.49
C ARG A 211 6.10 -20.33 -8.75
N ARG A 212 7.39 -20.15 -8.95
CA ARG A 212 8.14 -20.90 -9.98
C ARG A 212 8.25 -22.38 -9.57
N ILE A 213 7.84 -23.27 -10.46
CA ILE A 213 8.01 -24.72 -10.32
C ILE A 213 8.92 -25.30 -11.41
N GLY A 214 9.51 -24.43 -12.23
CA GLY A 214 10.34 -24.75 -13.40
C GLY A 214 11.43 -25.80 -13.19
N GLY A 215 11.52 -26.68 -14.20
CA GLY A 215 12.44 -27.81 -14.33
C GLY A 215 12.29 -28.48 -15.70
N PRO A 216 13.21 -29.39 -16.11
CA PRO A 216 13.06 -30.12 -17.37
C PRO A 216 11.75 -30.90 -17.37
N GLY A 217 10.83 -30.54 -18.26
CA GLY A 217 9.54 -31.22 -18.36
C GLY A 217 8.44 -30.67 -17.43
N GLU A 218 8.61 -29.50 -16.81
CA GLU A 218 7.57 -28.83 -16.01
C GLU A 218 7.06 -27.56 -16.70
N THR A 219 5.99 -26.97 -16.15
CA THR A 219 5.59 -25.58 -16.45
C THR A 219 6.45 -24.60 -15.63
N ASP A 220 6.52 -23.35 -16.06
CA ASP A 220 7.48 -22.40 -15.50
C ASP A 220 6.98 -21.82 -14.18
N VAL A 221 5.75 -21.30 -14.16
CA VAL A 221 5.14 -20.67 -12.99
C VAL A 221 3.74 -21.23 -12.76
N LEU A 222 3.45 -21.56 -11.50
CA LEU A 222 2.13 -21.97 -11.05
C LEU A 222 1.51 -20.86 -10.19
N ILE A 223 0.28 -20.52 -10.51
CA ILE A 223 -0.55 -19.60 -9.72
C ILE A 223 -1.48 -20.43 -8.85
N PHE A 224 -1.51 -20.14 -7.54
CA PHE A 224 -2.34 -20.87 -6.57
C PHE A 224 -3.67 -20.17 -6.29
N GLU A 225 -3.63 -18.84 -6.16
CA GLU A 225 -4.75 -18.03 -5.70
C GLU A 225 -4.84 -16.71 -6.49
N PRO A 226 -6.05 -16.15 -6.66
CA PRO A 226 -7.34 -16.69 -6.19
C PRO A 226 -7.93 -17.79 -7.09
N VAL A 227 -7.34 -18.00 -8.27
CA VAL A 227 -7.69 -19.09 -9.19
C VAL A 227 -6.41 -19.80 -9.60
N ARG A 228 -6.47 -21.14 -9.67
CA ARG A 228 -5.29 -21.95 -9.97
C ARG A 228 -5.08 -22.06 -11.47
N PHE A 229 -3.96 -21.56 -11.99
CA PHE A 229 -3.61 -21.66 -13.42
C PHE A 229 -2.09 -21.78 -13.62
N ILE A 230 -1.70 -22.28 -14.79
CA ILE A 230 -0.27 -22.38 -15.16
C ILE A 230 0.15 -21.26 -16.11
N VAL A 231 1.40 -20.87 -16.01
CA VAL A 231 2.04 -19.88 -16.88
C VAL A 231 3.33 -20.48 -17.43
N ASP A 232 3.48 -20.44 -18.75
CA ASP A 232 4.65 -20.94 -19.47
C ASP A 232 5.31 -19.80 -20.26
N GLY A 233 6.56 -19.49 -19.95
CA GLY A 233 7.38 -18.44 -20.54
C GLY A 233 8.28 -18.98 -21.64
N LYS A 234 8.04 -18.53 -22.88
CA LYS A 234 8.88 -18.86 -24.04
C LYS A 234 9.84 -17.72 -24.36
N SER A 235 11.10 -17.84 -23.91
CA SER A 235 12.15 -16.91 -24.35
C SER A 235 12.63 -17.21 -25.78
N THR A 236 12.96 -16.18 -26.55
CA THR A 236 13.36 -16.31 -27.94
C THR A 236 14.20 -15.13 -28.41
N LYS A 237 15.23 -15.38 -29.22
CA LYS A 237 16.04 -14.30 -29.83
C LYS A 237 15.33 -13.59 -30.99
N THR A 238 14.31 -14.23 -31.56
CA THR A 238 13.45 -13.68 -32.59
C THR A 238 12.35 -12.81 -31.97
N ASP A 239 11.74 -11.90 -32.74
CA ASP A 239 10.68 -11.05 -32.22
C ASP A 239 9.34 -11.78 -32.02
N SER A 240 9.18 -12.98 -32.58
CA SER A 240 7.99 -13.82 -32.39
C SER A 240 8.33 -15.31 -32.27
N LYS A 241 7.39 -16.06 -31.67
CA LYS A 241 7.36 -17.53 -31.72
C LYS A 241 6.44 -18.03 -32.81
N SER A 242 6.96 -18.95 -33.63
CA SER A 242 6.27 -19.58 -34.75
C SER A 242 5.62 -20.93 -34.41
N SER A 243 5.95 -21.53 -33.27
CA SER A 243 5.36 -22.80 -32.83
C SER A 243 5.38 -22.95 -31.31
N ILE A 244 4.32 -23.58 -30.78
CA ILE A 244 4.15 -23.90 -29.36
C ILE A 244 3.61 -25.33 -29.25
N ASN A 245 4.18 -26.12 -28.34
CA ASN A 245 3.67 -27.45 -28.04
C ASN A 245 2.55 -27.38 -26.99
N PHE A 246 1.33 -27.04 -27.43
CA PHE A 246 0.17 -26.94 -26.56
C PHE A 246 -0.19 -28.27 -25.88
N THR A 247 0.02 -29.41 -26.54
CA THR A 247 -0.22 -30.74 -25.96
C THR A 247 0.58 -30.95 -24.66
N ARG A 248 1.85 -30.54 -24.64
CA ARG A 248 2.68 -30.61 -23.44
C ARG A 248 2.17 -29.67 -22.34
N ILE A 249 1.80 -28.44 -22.68
CA ILE A 249 1.32 -27.45 -21.71
C ILE A 249 -0.02 -27.89 -21.10
N LYS A 250 -0.94 -28.43 -21.92
CA LYS A 250 -2.20 -29.04 -21.46
C LYS A 250 -1.97 -30.17 -20.48
N ARG A 251 -0.96 -31.02 -20.72
CA ARG A 251 -0.61 -32.09 -19.79
C ARG A 251 -0.19 -31.50 -18.44
N HIS A 252 0.70 -30.51 -18.43
CA HIS A 252 1.14 -29.84 -17.19
C HIS A 252 0.00 -29.12 -16.47
N MET A 253 -0.93 -28.51 -17.20
CA MET A 253 -2.14 -27.90 -16.65
C MET A 253 -2.96 -28.94 -15.87
N LYS A 254 -3.17 -30.12 -16.47
CA LYS A 254 -3.89 -31.23 -15.82
C LYS A 254 -3.13 -31.78 -14.62
N GLU A 255 -1.82 -32.03 -14.76
CA GLU A 255 -0.95 -32.53 -13.67
C GLU A 255 -0.96 -31.59 -12.45
N ASN A 256 -1.07 -30.29 -12.69
CA ASN A 256 -1.11 -29.27 -11.65
C ASN A 256 -2.52 -28.89 -11.19
N ASN A 257 -3.59 -29.55 -11.65
CA ASN A 257 -4.99 -29.19 -11.35
C ASN A 257 -5.32 -27.72 -11.63
N ALA A 258 -4.77 -27.16 -12.71
CA ALA A 258 -5.02 -25.79 -13.15
C ALA A 258 -6.28 -25.68 -14.02
N GLU A 259 -7.01 -24.57 -13.88
CA GLU A 259 -8.24 -24.28 -14.61
C GLU A 259 -8.00 -23.83 -16.06
N PHE A 260 -6.91 -23.10 -16.29
CA PHE A 260 -6.51 -22.62 -17.61
C PHE A 260 -4.99 -22.48 -17.69
N MET A 261 -4.51 -22.13 -18.88
CA MET A 261 -3.09 -21.98 -19.17
C MET A 261 -2.82 -20.67 -19.91
N VAL A 262 -1.73 -20.02 -19.52
CA VAL A 262 -1.25 -18.78 -20.12
C VAL A 262 0.15 -19.04 -20.67
N VAL A 263 0.40 -18.58 -21.89
CA VAL A 263 1.73 -18.62 -22.52
C VAL A 263 2.21 -17.22 -22.79
N VAL A 264 3.43 -16.91 -22.33
CA VAL A 264 4.04 -15.59 -22.44
C VAL A 264 5.29 -15.66 -23.31
N SER A 265 5.44 -14.72 -24.24
CA SER A 265 6.59 -14.64 -25.16
C SER A 265 6.85 -13.20 -25.57
N VAL A 266 7.98 -12.91 -26.21
CA VAL A 266 8.24 -11.60 -26.85
C VAL A 266 7.12 -11.22 -27.82
N GLY A 267 6.60 -12.21 -28.54
CA GLY A 267 5.50 -12.10 -29.50
C GLY A 267 5.15 -13.47 -30.08
N PHE A 268 4.11 -13.52 -30.90
CA PHE A 268 3.58 -14.74 -31.52
C PHE A 268 3.22 -14.51 -32.98
N ASP A 269 3.43 -15.52 -33.82
CA ASP A 269 2.94 -15.50 -35.19
C ASP A 269 1.40 -15.67 -35.22
N PRO A 270 0.68 -15.06 -36.18
CA PRO A 270 -0.78 -15.14 -36.24
C PRO A 270 -1.36 -16.57 -36.28
N ALA A 271 -0.62 -17.53 -36.84
CA ALA A 271 -1.02 -18.93 -36.86
C ALA A 271 -1.08 -19.54 -35.44
N VAL A 272 -0.12 -19.17 -34.58
CA VAL A 272 -0.06 -19.62 -33.19
C VAL A 272 -1.24 -19.08 -32.38
N GLY A 273 -1.71 -17.87 -32.70
CA GLY A 273 -2.93 -17.30 -32.13
C GLY A 273 -4.16 -18.18 -32.38
N ARG A 274 -4.36 -18.64 -33.63
CA ARG A 274 -5.46 -19.56 -33.97
C ARG A 274 -5.33 -20.92 -33.27
N ASP A 275 -4.12 -21.45 -33.21
CA ASP A 275 -3.85 -22.71 -32.50
C ASP A 275 -4.18 -22.58 -31.02
N ALA A 276 -3.83 -21.45 -30.39
CA ALA A 276 -4.15 -21.18 -28.99
C ALA A 276 -5.66 -21.06 -28.73
N GLU A 277 -6.43 -20.48 -29.66
CA GLU A 277 -7.89 -20.45 -29.57
C GLU A 277 -8.48 -21.86 -29.57
N MET A 278 -8.07 -22.71 -30.52
CA MET A 278 -8.51 -24.11 -30.60
C MET A 278 -8.11 -24.92 -29.38
N GLU A 279 -6.91 -24.66 -28.86
CA GLU A 279 -6.35 -25.37 -27.72
C GLU A 279 -6.83 -24.83 -26.36
N GLY A 280 -7.53 -23.69 -26.32
CA GLY A 280 -7.98 -23.08 -25.07
C GLY A 280 -6.85 -22.44 -24.25
N ALA A 281 -5.77 -22.01 -24.90
CA ALA A 281 -4.64 -21.34 -24.27
C ALA A 281 -4.71 -19.83 -24.49
N THR A 282 -4.33 -19.06 -23.48
CA THR A 282 -4.21 -17.60 -23.58
C THR A 282 -2.78 -17.24 -23.95
N LEU A 283 -2.59 -16.40 -24.97
CA LEU A 283 -1.28 -15.89 -25.39
C LEU A 283 -1.14 -14.43 -24.99
N ILE A 284 -0.01 -14.10 -24.35
CA ILE A 284 0.30 -12.73 -23.91
C ILE A 284 1.70 -12.37 -24.36
N ASP A 285 1.84 -11.34 -25.18
CA ASP A 285 3.16 -10.80 -25.49
C ASP A 285 3.70 -9.97 -24.31
N VAL A 286 5.02 -9.83 -24.24
CA VAL A 286 5.68 -9.10 -23.14
C VAL A 286 5.29 -7.63 -23.09
N GLN A 287 5.00 -7.00 -24.24
CA GLN A 287 4.60 -5.60 -24.26
C GLN A 287 3.21 -5.41 -23.64
N THR A 288 2.28 -6.32 -23.93
CA THR A 288 0.97 -6.42 -23.28
C THR A 288 1.11 -6.67 -21.77
N LEU A 289 2.02 -7.56 -21.36
CA LEU A 289 2.28 -7.83 -19.95
C LEU A 289 2.77 -6.56 -19.21
N ILE A 290 3.66 -5.79 -19.83
CA ILE A 290 4.14 -4.50 -19.32
C ILE A 290 3.00 -3.48 -19.24
N THR A 291 2.10 -3.44 -20.23
CA THR A 291 0.92 -2.56 -20.21
C THR A 291 0.02 -2.90 -19.03
N ILE A 292 -0.26 -4.19 -18.78
CA ILE A 292 -1.02 -4.64 -17.61
C ILE A 292 -0.34 -4.19 -16.30
N LEU A 293 0.99 -4.33 -16.20
CA LEU A 293 1.74 -3.90 -15.02
C LEU A 293 1.60 -2.39 -14.78
N LYS A 294 1.68 -1.58 -15.84
CA LYS A 294 1.52 -0.12 -15.74
C LYS A 294 0.12 0.26 -15.27
N ILE A 295 -0.91 -0.36 -15.85
CA ILE A 295 -2.31 -0.17 -15.41
C ILE A 295 -2.45 -0.55 -13.94
N HIS A 296 -1.90 -1.70 -13.50
CA HIS A 296 -1.93 -2.11 -12.09
C HIS A 296 -1.25 -1.11 -11.14
N ARG A 297 -0.13 -0.53 -11.55
CA ARG A 297 0.60 0.44 -10.71
C ARG A 297 -0.09 1.79 -10.62
N GLU A 298 -0.82 2.16 -11.66
CA GLU A 298 -1.59 3.40 -11.71
C GLU A 298 -2.95 3.24 -11.00
N TYR A 299 -3.52 2.04 -10.99
CA TYR A 299 -4.91 1.80 -10.57
C TYR A 299 -5.07 0.56 -9.69
N VAL A 300 -6.00 0.64 -8.75
CA VAL A 300 -6.22 -0.43 -7.76
C VAL A 300 -7.13 -1.51 -8.33
N LEU A 301 -6.55 -2.44 -9.08
CA LEU A 301 -7.26 -3.59 -9.65
C LEU A 301 -7.11 -4.84 -8.76
N SER A 302 -8.15 -5.65 -8.76
CA SER A 302 -8.17 -6.96 -8.10
C SER A 302 -7.60 -8.04 -9.04
N PRO A 303 -6.98 -9.11 -8.52
CA PRO A 303 -6.61 -10.28 -9.31
C PRO A 303 -7.77 -10.85 -10.15
N PHE A 304 -9.01 -10.72 -9.68
CA PHE A 304 -10.21 -11.14 -10.42
C PHE A 304 -10.44 -10.34 -11.70
N ASP A 305 -10.06 -9.06 -11.75
CA ASP A 305 -10.16 -8.23 -12.95
C ASP A 305 -9.27 -8.79 -14.06
N TYR A 306 -8.11 -9.34 -13.70
CA TYR A 306 -7.21 -9.97 -14.66
C TYR A 306 -7.66 -11.36 -15.08
N ILE A 307 -8.28 -12.14 -14.19
CA ILE A 307 -8.73 -13.50 -14.51
C ILE A 307 -9.69 -13.52 -15.70
N GLU A 308 -10.60 -12.56 -15.80
CA GLU A 308 -11.54 -12.46 -16.93
C GLU A 308 -10.84 -12.35 -18.28
N ILE A 309 -9.64 -11.77 -18.32
CA ILE A 309 -8.83 -11.61 -19.53
C ILE A 309 -7.87 -12.79 -19.69
N LEU A 310 -7.23 -13.22 -18.61
CA LEU A 310 -6.24 -14.30 -18.61
C LEU A 310 -6.87 -15.67 -18.93
N LYS A 311 -8.19 -15.82 -18.77
CA LYS A 311 -8.92 -17.05 -19.10
C LYS A 311 -9.40 -17.12 -20.56
N GLN A 312 -9.28 -16.03 -21.32
CA GLN A 312 -9.78 -16.00 -22.71
C GLN A 312 -8.78 -16.64 -23.68
N PRO A 313 -9.18 -17.69 -24.42
CA PRO A 313 -8.32 -18.30 -25.42
C PRO A 313 -7.89 -17.32 -26.52
N GLY A 314 -6.74 -17.62 -27.12
CA GLY A 314 -6.13 -16.81 -28.18
C GLY A 314 -5.26 -15.68 -27.66
N MET A 315 -4.94 -14.72 -28.54
CA MET A 315 -4.13 -13.56 -28.17
C MET A 315 -4.94 -12.54 -27.38
N ILE A 316 -4.31 -11.96 -26.35
CA ILE A 316 -4.81 -10.72 -25.74
C ILE A 316 -4.57 -9.58 -26.73
N THR A 317 -5.63 -8.84 -27.03
CA THR A 317 -5.61 -7.67 -27.91
C THR A 317 -5.79 -6.39 -27.10
N ASP A 318 -5.43 -5.25 -27.69
CA ASP A 318 -5.62 -3.93 -27.07
C ASP A 318 -7.09 -3.66 -26.72
N GLU A 319 -8.04 -4.13 -27.54
CA GLU A 319 -9.49 -4.03 -27.27
C GLU A 319 -9.90 -4.74 -25.97
N LYS A 320 -9.23 -5.84 -25.60
CA LYS A 320 -9.51 -6.53 -24.33
C LYS A 320 -8.91 -5.76 -23.15
N LEU A 321 -7.79 -5.08 -23.35
CA LEU A 321 -7.18 -4.21 -22.34
C LEU A 321 -7.97 -2.92 -22.13
N SER A 322 -8.62 -2.39 -23.18
CA SER A 322 -9.44 -1.19 -23.05
C SER A 322 -10.62 -1.38 -22.09
N LEU A 323 -11.16 -2.60 -21.97
CA LEU A 323 -12.17 -2.92 -20.97
C LEU A 323 -11.65 -2.76 -19.52
N LEU A 324 -10.37 -3.12 -19.27
CA LEU A 324 -9.75 -2.82 -17.97
C LEU A 324 -9.61 -1.33 -17.75
N GLN A 325 -9.21 -0.58 -18.78
CA GLN A 325 -9.06 0.87 -18.72
C GLN A 325 -10.41 1.56 -18.46
N GLU A 326 -11.49 1.16 -19.12
CA GLU A 326 -12.84 1.68 -18.89
C GLU A 326 -13.32 1.40 -17.46
N LYS A 327 -13.15 0.17 -16.98
CA LYS A 327 -13.49 -0.21 -15.59
C LYS A 327 -12.72 0.65 -14.58
N THR A 328 -11.46 0.87 -14.89
CA THR A 328 -10.53 1.66 -14.09
C THR A 328 -10.92 3.14 -14.07
N GLU A 329 -11.22 3.74 -15.21
CA GLU A 329 -11.70 5.11 -15.33
C GLU A 329 -13.01 5.29 -14.56
N TYR A 330 -13.93 4.32 -14.65
CA TYR A 330 -15.16 4.32 -13.88
C TYR A 330 -14.89 4.31 -12.37
N GLN A 331 -13.99 3.45 -11.88
CA GLN A 331 -13.61 3.41 -10.46
C GLN A 331 -12.95 4.70 -10.00
N ASN A 332 -12.04 5.27 -10.79
CA ASN A 332 -11.38 6.53 -10.47
C ASN A 332 -12.39 7.68 -10.41
N ASN A 333 -13.32 7.74 -11.37
CA ASN A 333 -14.40 8.72 -11.38
C ASN A 333 -15.29 8.58 -10.13
N MET A 334 -15.62 7.34 -9.72
CA MET A 334 -16.35 7.09 -8.47
C MET A 334 -15.57 7.59 -7.24
N LEU A 335 -14.25 7.38 -7.18
CA LEU A 335 -13.41 7.85 -6.08
C LEU A 335 -13.32 9.37 -6.03
N ILE A 336 -13.08 10.02 -7.18
CA ILE A 336 -13.04 11.48 -7.28
C ILE A 336 -14.37 12.07 -6.82
N LYS A 337 -15.50 11.55 -7.31
CA LYS A 337 -16.83 11.98 -6.89
C LYS A 337 -17.09 11.73 -5.39
N SER A 338 -16.58 10.61 -4.84
CA SER A 338 -16.63 10.34 -3.40
C SER A 338 -15.86 11.41 -2.60
N LEU A 339 -14.68 11.81 -3.07
CA LEU A 339 -13.89 12.86 -2.42
C LEU A 339 -14.60 14.22 -2.48
N ILE A 340 -15.19 14.59 -3.62
CA ILE A 340 -15.99 15.81 -3.76
C ILE A 340 -17.18 15.78 -2.80
N LEU A 341 -17.88 14.64 -2.70
CA LEU A 341 -18.97 14.47 -1.75
C LEU A 341 -18.49 14.66 -0.31
N LEU A 342 -17.36 14.06 0.08
CA LEU A 342 -16.78 14.24 1.42
C LEU A 342 -16.42 15.70 1.73
N GLU A 343 -15.88 16.45 0.76
CA GLU A 343 -15.59 17.90 0.91
C GLU A 343 -16.85 18.73 1.19
N ASN A 344 -18.00 18.27 0.73
CA ASN A 344 -19.27 18.99 0.81
C ASN A 344 -20.20 18.51 1.93
N LEU A 345 -19.86 17.40 2.59
CA LEU A 345 -20.52 16.93 3.79
C LEU A 345 -19.88 17.54 5.04
N ASP A 346 -20.67 17.63 6.11
CA ASP A 346 -20.23 18.05 7.44
C ASP A 346 -20.95 17.22 8.50
N PHE A 347 -20.75 17.53 9.78
CA PHE A 347 -21.38 16.81 10.88
C PHE A 347 -22.88 17.09 11.02
N THR A 348 -23.42 18.06 10.27
CA THR A 348 -24.83 18.41 10.28
C THR A 348 -25.60 17.41 9.42
N PRO A 349 -26.63 16.73 9.94
CA PRO A 349 -27.48 15.87 9.12
C PRO A 349 -28.23 16.70 8.07
N ARG A 350 -27.99 16.40 6.79
CA ARG A 350 -28.59 17.09 5.65
C ARG A 350 -29.36 16.12 4.77
N ASN A 351 -30.47 16.58 4.21
CA ASN A 351 -31.15 15.80 3.17
C ASN A 351 -30.37 15.88 1.85
N ILE A 352 -30.75 15.02 0.91
CA ILE A 352 -30.03 14.94 -0.37
C ILE A 352 -30.08 16.22 -1.21
N ASP A 353 -31.18 16.97 -1.16
CA ASP A 353 -31.34 18.20 -1.95
C ASP A 353 -30.41 19.30 -1.43
N GLU A 354 -30.25 19.41 -0.11
CA GLU A 354 -29.26 20.30 0.53
C GLU A 354 -27.82 19.91 0.15
N ILE A 355 -27.50 18.61 0.17
CA ILE A 355 -26.17 18.11 -0.20
C ILE A 355 -25.90 18.39 -1.67
N LYS A 356 -26.89 18.16 -2.55
CA LYS A 356 -26.78 18.46 -3.97
C LYS A 356 -26.52 19.93 -4.21
N GLY A 357 -27.27 20.83 -3.56
CA GLY A 357 -27.06 22.28 -3.71
C GLY A 357 -25.64 22.73 -3.33
N ARG A 358 -25.05 22.12 -2.28
CA ARG A 358 -23.66 22.39 -1.88
C ARG A 358 -22.66 21.88 -2.92
N ILE A 359 -22.87 20.67 -3.43
CA ILE A 359 -22.00 20.08 -4.47
C ILE A 359 -22.07 20.87 -5.76
N ASP A 360 -23.26 21.27 -6.21
CA ASP A 360 -23.43 22.07 -7.43
C ASP A 360 -22.66 23.39 -7.31
N LEU A 361 -22.80 24.10 -6.19
CA LEU A 361 -22.06 25.32 -5.90
C LEU A 361 -20.54 25.09 -5.89
N TYR A 362 -20.08 24.00 -5.27
CA TYR A 362 -18.67 23.62 -5.26
C TYR A 362 -18.14 23.33 -6.67
N CYS A 363 -18.90 22.58 -7.48
CA CYS A 363 -18.55 22.24 -8.85
C CYS A 363 -18.51 23.49 -9.74
N GLU A 364 -19.45 24.41 -9.62
CA GLU A 364 -19.43 25.71 -10.31
C GLU A 364 -18.18 26.51 -9.98
N GLN A 365 -17.88 26.68 -8.69
CA GLN A 365 -16.72 27.44 -8.22
C GLN A 365 -15.39 26.84 -8.68
N LYS A 366 -15.33 25.51 -8.82
CA LYS A 366 -14.13 24.77 -9.22
C LYS A 366 -14.10 24.40 -10.70
N GLN A 367 -15.11 24.80 -11.48
CA GLN A 367 -15.27 24.43 -12.90
C GLN A 367 -15.21 22.92 -13.13
N MET A 368 -15.87 22.15 -12.25
CA MET A 368 -15.92 20.70 -12.30
C MET A 368 -17.24 20.19 -12.89
N PRO A 369 -17.27 18.98 -13.47
CA PRO A 369 -18.51 18.36 -13.92
C PRO A 369 -19.55 18.23 -12.79
N MET A 370 -20.80 18.49 -13.11
CA MET A 370 -21.91 18.31 -12.17
C MET A 370 -22.13 16.84 -11.83
N ILE A 371 -22.49 16.57 -10.57
CA ILE A 371 -22.80 15.22 -10.09
C ILE A 371 -24.32 15.07 -10.00
N GLY A 372 -24.87 14.04 -10.65
CA GLY A 372 -26.31 13.79 -10.66
C GLY A 372 -26.83 13.35 -9.29
N LYS A 373 -28.10 13.69 -8.98
CA LYS A 373 -28.74 13.31 -7.69
C LYS A 373 -28.65 11.80 -7.41
N ARG A 374 -28.97 10.96 -8.41
CA ARG A 374 -28.86 9.49 -8.32
C ARG A 374 -27.43 9.01 -8.06
N GLU A 375 -26.43 9.72 -8.57
CA GLU A 375 -25.03 9.38 -8.29
C GLU A 375 -24.66 9.74 -6.86
N ILE A 376 -25.09 10.91 -6.36
CA ILE A 376 -24.91 11.29 -4.96
C ILE A 376 -25.53 10.24 -4.03
N GLU A 377 -26.75 9.75 -4.31
CA GLU A 377 -27.38 8.67 -3.54
C GLU A 377 -26.50 7.42 -3.46
N LYS A 378 -26.01 6.96 -4.62
CA LYS A 378 -25.13 5.77 -4.68
C LYS A 378 -23.85 5.97 -3.88
N LEU A 379 -23.24 7.16 -3.95
CA LEU A 379 -22.02 7.48 -3.22
C LEU A 379 -22.26 7.57 -1.71
N LEU A 380 -23.40 8.12 -1.28
CA LEU A 380 -23.80 8.16 0.12
C LEU A 380 -24.03 6.76 0.69
N ILE A 381 -24.71 5.88 -0.07
CA ILE A 381 -24.89 4.47 0.30
C ILE A 381 -23.53 3.78 0.43
N PHE A 382 -22.65 3.96 -0.56
CA PHE A 382 -21.29 3.41 -0.53
C PHE A 382 -20.51 3.87 0.71
N LEU A 383 -20.46 5.18 0.98
CA LEU A 383 -19.73 5.72 2.13
C LEU A 383 -20.37 5.39 3.49
N SER A 384 -21.65 5.05 3.51
CA SER A 384 -22.39 4.61 4.70
C SER A 384 -22.23 3.09 4.96
N HIS A 385 -21.77 2.32 3.96
CA HIS A 385 -21.60 0.88 4.06
C HIS A 385 -20.77 0.46 5.29
N ASP A 386 -21.10 -0.67 5.89
CA ASP A 386 -20.54 -1.11 7.19
C ASP A 386 -19.01 -1.21 7.25
N LEU A 387 -18.38 -1.50 6.11
CA LEU A 387 -16.93 -1.56 6.00
C LEU A 387 -16.29 -0.16 6.07
N LEU A 388 -16.98 0.86 5.56
CA LEU A 388 -16.50 2.24 5.48
C LEU A 388 -17.00 3.07 6.67
N ARG A 389 -18.31 3.08 6.95
CA ARG A 389 -18.94 3.86 8.04
C ARG A 389 -18.43 5.30 8.10
N ILE A 390 -18.19 5.92 6.94
CA ILE A 390 -17.68 7.29 6.85
C ILE A 390 -18.83 8.28 6.99
N VAL A 391 -19.99 7.93 6.41
CA VAL A 391 -21.21 8.71 6.45
C VAL A 391 -22.20 8.05 7.42
N ASN A 392 -22.87 8.87 8.24
CA ASN A 392 -24.04 8.46 8.99
C ASN A 392 -25.28 8.65 8.13
N GLN A 393 -26.22 7.70 8.21
CA GLN A 393 -27.50 7.77 7.54
C GLN A 393 -28.59 7.52 8.58
N GLU A 394 -29.38 8.54 8.87
CA GLU A 394 -30.49 8.49 9.82
C GLU A 394 -31.67 9.29 9.24
N ASP A 395 -32.85 8.69 9.18
CA ASP A 395 -34.10 9.34 8.71
C ASP A 395 -33.98 10.07 7.36
N GLY A 396 -33.26 9.46 6.40
CA GLY A 396 -33.05 10.03 5.07
C GLY A 396 -32.10 11.23 5.03
N LYS A 397 -31.42 11.52 6.14
CA LYS A 397 -30.38 12.55 6.25
C LYS A 397 -28.99 11.92 6.37
N TYR A 398 -27.99 12.67 5.93
CA TYR A 398 -26.61 12.23 5.87
C TYR A 398 -25.68 13.24 6.52
N SER A 399 -24.70 12.75 7.27
CA SER A 399 -23.63 13.55 7.87
C SER A 399 -22.33 12.77 7.92
N LEU A 400 -21.19 13.45 8.07
CA LEU A 400 -19.92 12.77 8.31
C LEU A 400 -19.88 12.19 9.73
N ARG A 401 -19.29 11.01 9.88
CA ARG A 401 -18.94 10.44 11.20
C ARG A 401 -17.59 10.90 11.71
N PHE A 402 -16.73 11.36 10.80
CA PHE A 402 -15.34 11.74 11.08
C PHE A 402 -15.03 13.09 10.44
N THR A 403 -13.92 13.71 10.85
CA THR A 403 -13.41 14.89 10.14
C THR A 403 -13.13 14.53 8.68
N LEU A 404 -13.10 15.53 7.79
CA LEU A 404 -12.78 15.32 6.37
C LEU A 404 -11.46 14.56 6.18
N SER A 405 -10.42 14.93 6.92
CA SER A 405 -9.10 14.28 6.84
C SER A 405 -9.19 12.79 7.18
N LEU A 406 -9.86 12.46 8.29
CA LEU A 406 -10.00 11.08 8.74
C LEU A 406 -10.94 10.28 7.83
N SER A 407 -11.97 10.91 7.28
CA SER A 407 -12.86 10.32 6.28
C SER A 407 -12.09 9.90 5.02
N LYS A 408 -11.20 10.77 4.52
CA LYS A 408 -10.32 10.47 3.37
C LYS A 408 -9.34 9.34 3.68
N GLU A 409 -8.69 9.36 4.85
CA GLU A 409 -7.80 8.28 5.26
C GLU A 409 -8.54 6.95 5.41
N LYS A 410 -9.72 6.96 6.00
CA LYS A 410 -10.53 5.74 6.18
C LYS A 410 -10.95 5.15 4.84
N LEU A 411 -11.38 5.99 3.88
CA LEU A 411 -11.69 5.56 2.53
C LEU A 411 -10.47 4.89 1.89
N LYS A 412 -9.32 5.59 1.91
CA LYS A 412 -8.05 5.09 1.36
C LYS A 412 -7.61 3.76 2.00
N ASN A 413 -7.62 3.67 3.33
CA ASN A 413 -7.17 2.48 4.04
C ASN A 413 -8.10 1.30 3.83
N THR A 414 -9.41 1.53 3.76
CA THR A 414 -10.39 0.46 3.52
C THR A 414 -10.26 -0.09 2.11
N ILE A 415 -10.13 0.78 1.09
CA ILE A 415 -9.87 0.37 -0.30
C ILE A 415 -8.57 -0.44 -0.36
N ARG A 416 -7.48 0.09 0.20
CA ARG A 416 -6.19 -0.60 0.21
C ARG A 416 -6.31 -1.98 0.84
N ARG A 417 -6.96 -2.10 2.00
CA ARG A 417 -7.18 -3.37 2.69
C ARG A 417 -7.92 -4.38 1.81
N LEU A 418 -9.02 -3.95 1.18
CA LEU A 418 -9.82 -4.81 0.29
C LEU A 418 -9.03 -5.30 -0.93
N CYS A 419 -8.01 -4.56 -1.34
CA CYS A 419 -7.21 -4.91 -2.51
C CYS A 419 -5.91 -5.67 -2.17
N THR A 420 -5.44 -5.62 -0.92
CA THR A 420 -4.18 -6.27 -0.52
C THR A 420 -4.33 -7.48 0.40
N GLU A 421 -5.46 -7.65 1.10
CA GLU A 421 -5.66 -8.80 1.98
C GLU A 421 -6.33 -9.95 1.22
N SER A 422 -5.62 -11.09 1.09
CA SER A 422 -6.30 -12.38 0.88
C SER A 422 -7.21 -12.59 2.08
N LEU A 423 -8.52 -12.59 1.84
CA LEU A 423 -9.51 -12.91 2.86
C LEU A 423 -9.33 -14.40 3.21
N GLU A 424 -8.44 -14.70 4.16
CA GLU A 424 -8.43 -15.99 4.82
C GLU A 424 -9.76 -16.15 5.57
N LEU A 425 -10.74 -16.71 4.87
CA LEU A 425 -11.92 -17.31 5.47
C LEU A 425 -11.42 -18.49 6.30
N LYS A 426 -11.13 -18.24 7.59
CA LYS A 426 -11.04 -19.30 8.58
C LYS A 426 -12.36 -20.06 8.55
N ARG A 427 -12.33 -21.26 7.95
CA ARG A 427 -13.40 -22.25 8.06
C ARG A 427 -13.45 -22.83 9.46
#